data_AF-A0A3D0P6M7-F1
#
_entry.id   AF-A0A3D0P6M7-F1
#
_cell.length_a   1.000
_cell.length_b   1.000
_cell.length_c   1.000
_cell.angle_alpha   90.00
_cell.angle_beta   90.00
_cell.angle_gamma   90.00
#
_symmetry.space_group_name_H-M   'P 1'
#
loop_
_entity.id
_entity.type
_entity.pdbx_description
1 polymer ?
#
loop_
_entity_poly.entity_id
_entity_poly.type
_entity_poly.pdbx_seq_one_letter_code
_entity_poly.pdbx_strand_id
1 'polypeptide(L)'
;MKFDNGIDRKYRRSVEEALGVIAERGTDEQKVIVRHILGSEMTVRVKPVAEINASGITGLIDPTVTNEKIAEERLGLREAFGEVFIAIAEETIDTGGQRGCEGTFVHEGRHAYDFARTIESFSKADVNPLSIFDPTLYELELEAHRTSGEYMLCIDREEYLHEGLHLMILGRKDTAGPCFLDLEGIHRRLSESYGLSPDGNQGPRASELLGLRQKTDW
;
A
#
# COMPACT_ATOMS: atom_id res chain seq x y z
N MET A 1 -10.63 -8.25 -7.04
CA MET A 1 -11.03 -7.07 -6.25
C MET A 1 -12.55 -6.97 -6.25
N LYS A 2 -13.14 -6.41 -5.19
CA LYS A 2 -14.54 -5.98 -5.16
C LYS A 2 -14.66 -4.55 -4.62
N PHE A 3 -15.72 -3.87 -4.99
CA PHE A 3 -16.06 -2.54 -4.46
C PHE A 3 -17.05 -2.66 -3.32
N ASP A 4 -16.94 -1.77 -2.33
CA ASP A 4 -17.97 -1.62 -1.31
C ASP A 4 -19.32 -1.20 -1.94
N ASN A 5 -20.39 -1.46 -1.20
CA ASN A 5 -21.75 -1.17 -1.68
C ASN A 5 -21.97 0.34 -1.82
N GLY A 6 -22.71 0.75 -2.85
CA GLY A 6 -23.10 2.16 -3.02
C GLY A 6 -22.06 3.09 -3.65
N ILE A 7 -20.87 2.60 -4.00
CA ILE A 7 -19.85 3.41 -4.70
C ILE A 7 -20.33 3.78 -6.12
N ASP A 8 -20.34 5.08 -6.43
CA ASP A 8 -20.72 5.60 -7.75
C ASP A 8 -19.88 5.00 -8.89
N ARG A 9 -20.52 4.77 -10.04
CA ARG A 9 -19.87 4.20 -11.23
C ARG A 9 -18.68 5.03 -11.71
N LYS A 10 -18.71 6.36 -11.55
CA LYS A 10 -17.59 7.23 -11.92
C LYS A 10 -16.31 6.84 -11.17
N TYR A 11 -16.42 6.63 -9.85
CA TYR A 11 -15.28 6.31 -9.00
C TYR A 11 -14.77 4.88 -9.26
N ARG A 12 -15.68 3.91 -9.45
CA ARG A 12 -15.31 2.54 -9.81
C ARG A 12 -14.45 2.52 -11.07
N ARG A 13 -14.91 3.22 -12.11
CA ARG A 13 -14.17 3.35 -13.38
C ARG A 13 -12.82 4.04 -13.17
N SER A 14 -12.75 5.10 -12.39
CA SER A 14 -11.47 5.78 -12.11
C SER A 14 -10.45 4.85 -11.45
N VAL A 15 -10.88 4.03 -10.49
CA VAL A 15 -10.03 3.02 -9.85
C VAL A 15 -9.61 1.93 -10.84
N GLU A 16 -10.55 1.39 -11.61
CA GLU A 16 -10.27 0.34 -12.60
C GLU A 16 -9.29 0.82 -13.68
N GLU A 17 -9.47 2.05 -14.17
CA GLU A 17 -8.56 2.69 -15.13
C GLU A 17 -7.17 2.86 -14.54
N ALA A 18 -7.04 3.37 -13.31
CA ALA A 18 -5.75 3.54 -12.64
C ALA A 18 -5.02 2.20 -12.45
N LEU A 19 -5.71 1.18 -11.94
CA LEU A 19 -5.14 -0.17 -11.82
C LEU A 19 -4.75 -0.74 -13.19
N GLY A 20 -5.54 -0.48 -14.24
CA GLY A 20 -5.21 -0.85 -15.62
C GLY A 20 -3.90 -0.20 -16.10
N VAL A 21 -3.73 1.10 -15.85
CA VAL A 21 -2.51 1.84 -16.20
C VAL A 21 -1.30 1.29 -15.43
N ILE A 22 -1.42 1.04 -14.13
CA ILE A 22 -0.32 0.47 -13.33
C ILE A 22 0.04 -0.93 -13.84
N ALA A 23 -0.95 -1.78 -14.16
CA ALA A 23 -0.71 -3.11 -14.70
C ALA A 23 -0.03 -3.11 -16.08
N GLU A 24 -0.25 -2.08 -16.89
CA GLU A 24 0.38 -1.91 -18.20
C GLU A 24 1.79 -1.31 -18.06
N ARG A 25 1.93 -0.24 -17.27
CA ARG A 25 3.07 0.67 -17.33
C ARG A 25 3.94 0.73 -16.08
N GLY A 26 3.50 0.15 -14.97
CA GLY A 26 4.30 0.06 -13.76
C GLY A 26 5.53 -0.85 -13.91
N THR A 27 6.36 -0.85 -12.88
CA THR A 27 7.45 -1.80 -12.68
C THR A 27 6.91 -3.22 -12.51
N ASP A 28 7.77 -4.23 -12.63
CA ASP A 28 7.36 -5.63 -12.47
C ASP A 28 6.75 -5.91 -11.09
N GLU A 29 7.29 -5.29 -10.04
CA GLU A 29 6.73 -5.40 -8.68
C GLU A 29 5.31 -4.83 -8.61
N GLN A 30 5.10 -3.61 -9.10
CA GLN A 30 3.79 -2.96 -9.09
C GLN A 30 2.76 -3.75 -9.92
N LYS A 31 3.18 -4.31 -11.05
CA LYS A 31 2.36 -5.18 -11.88
C LYS A 31 1.93 -6.44 -11.13
N VAL A 32 2.82 -7.05 -10.35
CA VAL A 32 2.51 -8.21 -9.52
C VAL A 32 1.50 -7.83 -8.43
N ILE A 33 1.72 -6.73 -7.72
CA ILE A 33 0.80 -6.23 -6.68
C ILE A 33 -0.60 -6.01 -7.27
N VAL A 34 -0.70 -5.30 -8.39
CA VAL A 34 -2.00 -5.03 -9.04
C VAL A 34 -2.68 -6.32 -9.51
N ARG A 35 -1.93 -7.32 -10.00
CA ARG A 35 -2.52 -8.63 -10.35
C ARG A 35 -3.10 -9.34 -9.12
N HIS A 36 -2.48 -9.21 -7.95
CA HIS A 36 -3.04 -9.74 -6.71
C HIS A 36 -4.31 -8.98 -6.29
N ILE A 37 -4.30 -7.65 -6.36
CA ILE A 37 -5.47 -6.82 -6.10
C ILE A 37 -6.63 -7.23 -7.02
N LEU A 38 -6.42 -7.18 -8.33
CA LEU A 38 -7.45 -7.51 -9.34
C LEU A 38 -7.94 -8.95 -9.20
N GLY A 39 -7.05 -9.89 -8.90
CA GLY A 39 -7.36 -11.32 -8.82
C GLY A 39 -7.88 -11.83 -7.48
N SER A 40 -7.94 -11.02 -6.43
CA SER A 40 -8.40 -11.42 -5.08
C SER A 40 -9.83 -10.96 -4.76
N GLU A 41 -10.30 -11.14 -3.54
CA GLU A 41 -11.55 -10.54 -3.04
C GLU A 41 -11.30 -9.24 -2.23
N MET A 42 -10.13 -8.61 -2.39
CA MET A 42 -9.76 -7.36 -1.69
C MET A 42 -10.82 -6.29 -1.91
N THR A 43 -11.18 -5.59 -0.84
CA THR A 43 -12.25 -4.59 -0.86
C THR A 43 -11.69 -3.20 -1.17
N VAL A 44 -12.24 -2.53 -2.18
CA VAL A 44 -11.99 -1.10 -2.42
C VAL A 44 -13.16 -0.28 -1.91
N ARG A 45 -12.83 0.72 -1.10
CA ARG A 45 -13.76 1.71 -0.56
C ARG A 45 -13.45 3.07 -1.17
N VAL A 46 -14.48 3.88 -1.35
CA VAL A 46 -14.34 5.29 -1.72
C VAL A 46 -15.06 6.08 -0.63
N LYS A 47 -14.34 6.96 0.05
CA LYS A 47 -14.81 7.66 1.26
C LYS A 47 -14.45 9.14 1.20
N PRO A 48 -15.17 10.05 1.85
CA PRO A 48 -14.70 11.44 1.96
C PRO A 48 -13.38 11.53 2.74
N VAL A 49 -12.51 12.50 2.42
CA VAL A 49 -11.29 12.78 3.19
C VAL A 49 -11.61 12.97 4.68
N ALA A 50 -12.75 13.57 5.01
CA ALA A 50 -13.18 13.79 6.39
C ALA A 50 -13.40 12.49 7.19
N GLU A 51 -13.61 11.34 6.54
CA GLU A 51 -13.80 10.04 7.19
C GLU A 51 -12.47 9.31 7.41
N ILE A 52 -11.54 9.39 6.44
CA ILE A 52 -10.28 8.63 6.47
C ILE A 52 -9.04 9.47 6.82
N ASN A 53 -9.17 10.79 6.85
CA ASN A 53 -8.13 11.78 7.18
C ASN A 53 -6.83 11.67 6.35
N ALA A 54 -6.91 11.10 5.15
CA ALA A 54 -5.79 10.89 4.24
C ALA A 54 -6.29 10.78 2.79
N SER A 55 -5.36 10.81 1.82
CA SER A 55 -5.70 10.58 0.41
C SER A 55 -6.12 9.13 0.14
N GLY A 56 -5.58 8.20 0.93
CA GLY A 56 -5.98 6.80 1.00
C GLY A 56 -5.52 6.18 2.32
N ILE A 57 -6.04 4.99 2.62
CA ILE A 57 -5.65 4.18 3.77
C ILE A 57 -5.89 2.70 3.47
N THR A 58 -5.01 1.84 3.97
CA THR A 58 -5.12 0.39 3.92
C THR A 58 -5.37 -0.20 5.31
N GLY A 59 -6.15 -1.28 5.40
CA GLY A 59 -6.36 -2.00 6.67
C GLY A 59 -7.09 -3.33 6.50
N LEU A 60 -7.50 -3.93 7.62
CA LEU A 60 -8.31 -5.16 7.61
C LEU A 60 -9.80 -4.86 7.49
N ILE A 61 -10.52 -5.75 6.81
CA ILE A 61 -11.99 -5.69 6.76
C ILE A 61 -12.57 -5.96 8.15
N ASP A 62 -12.12 -7.03 8.80
CA ASP A 62 -12.50 -7.42 10.17
C ASP A 62 -11.35 -8.18 10.84
N PRO A 63 -10.62 -7.56 11.79
CA PRO A 63 -9.52 -8.21 12.49
C PRO A 63 -9.91 -9.50 13.23
N THR A 64 -11.15 -9.61 13.72
CA THR A 64 -11.61 -10.80 14.46
C THR A 64 -11.71 -11.99 13.51
N VAL A 65 -12.42 -11.81 12.39
CA VAL A 65 -12.59 -12.85 11.36
C VAL A 65 -11.25 -13.23 10.74
N THR A 66 -10.39 -12.26 10.48
CA THR A 66 -9.06 -12.54 9.94
C THR A 66 -8.21 -13.38 10.92
N ASN A 67 -8.28 -13.11 12.23
CA ASN A 67 -7.58 -13.93 13.24
C ASN A 67 -8.15 -15.34 13.34
N GLU A 68 -9.48 -15.52 13.25
CA GLU A 68 -10.11 -16.85 13.19
C GLU A 68 -9.55 -17.66 12.00
N LYS A 69 -9.46 -17.04 10.82
CA LYS A 69 -8.87 -17.70 9.64
C LYS A 69 -7.39 -18.01 9.80
N ILE A 70 -6.61 -17.13 10.42
CA ILE A 70 -5.19 -17.41 10.73
C ILE A 70 -5.09 -18.63 11.66
N ALA A 71 -5.94 -18.71 12.68
CA ALA A 71 -5.97 -19.81 13.63
C ALA A 71 -6.39 -21.13 12.99
N GLU A 72 -7.33 -21.12 12.05
CA GLU A 72 -7.96 -22.34 11.50
C GLU A 72 -7.34 -22.81 10.17
N GLU A 73 -6.93 -21.88 9.30
CA GLU A 73 -6.58 -22.16 7.91
C GLU A 73 -5.07 -21.98 7.62
N ARG A 74 -4.67 -22.24 6.38
CA ARG A 74 -3.34 -21.90 5.83
C ARG A 74 -3.54 -21.09 4.55
N LEU A 75 -3.67 -19.79 4.74
CA LEU A 75 -4.06 -18.87 3.68
C LEU A 75 -2.95 -18.72 2.64
N GLY A 76 -3.31 -18.78 1.37
CA GLY A 76 -2.46 -18.28 0.29
C GLY A 76 -2.51 -16.76 0.21
N LEU A 77 -1.49 -16.14 -0.38
CA LEU A 77 -1.43 -14.68 -0.54
C LEU A 77 -2.70 -14.06 -1.14
N ARG A 78 -3.30 -14.70 -2.16
CA ARG A 78 -4.54 -14.20 -2.79
C ARG A 78 -5.75 -14.22 -1.84
N GLU A 79 -5.84 -15.23 -0.97
CA GLU A 79 -6.89 -15.33 0.05
C GLU A 79 -6.68 -14.28 1.14
N ALA A 80 -5.42 -14.09 1.57
CA ALA A 80 -5.04 -13.05 2.52
C ALA A 80 -5.35 -11.62 2.00
N PHE A 81 -5.16 -11.35 0.71
CA PHE A 81 -5.62 -10.10 0.09
C PHE A 81 -7.14 -9.89 0.23
N GLY A 82 -7.92 -10.97 0.28
CA GLY A 82 -9.37 -10.92 0.50
C GLY A 82 -9.78 -10.38 1.86
N GLU A 83 -8.86 -10.36 2.83
CA GLU A 83 -9.06 -9.84 4.19
C GLU A 83 -8.72 -8.33 4.31
N VAL A 84 -8.12 -7.76 3.28
CA VAL A 84 -7.61 -6.39 3.26
C VAL A 84 -8.56 -5.46 2.51
N PHE A 85 -8.60 -4.19 2.91
CA PHE A 85 -9.22 -3.12 2.14
C PHE A 85 -8.23 -2.01 1.81
N ILE A 86 -8.47 -1.33 0.69
CA ILE A 86 -7.93 0.01 0.40
C ILE A 86 -9.12 0.97 0.33
N ALA A 87 -9.06 2.06 1.10
CA ALA A 87 -9.98 3.18 0.97
C ALA A 87 -9.25 4.33 0.29
N ILE A 88 -9.85 4.90 -0.77
CA ILE A 88 -9.35 6.12 -1.43
C ILE A 88 -10.33 7.26 -1.18
N ALA A 89 -9.80 8.46 -1.00
CA ALA A 89 -10.65 9.62 -0.77
C ALA A 89 -11.36 10.09 -2.06
N GLU A 90 -12.63 10.48 -1.97
CA GLU A 90 -13.39 11.05 -3.10
C GLU A 90 -12.66 12.26 -3.70
N GLU A 91 -12.16 13.14 -2.84
CA GLU A 91 -11.46 14.36 -3.22
C GLU A 91 -10.14 14.06 -3.92
N THR A 92 -9.45 12.96 -3.56
CA THR A 92 -8.25 12.49 -4.27
C THR A 92 -8.58 12.14 -5.72
N ILE A 93 -9.73 11.50 -5.96
CA ILE A 93 -10.18 11.16 -7.31
C ILE A 93 -10.65 12.41 -8.06
N ASP A 94 -11.47 13.24 -7.43
CA ASP A 94 -12.11 14.40 -8.08
C ASP A 94 -11.11 15.53 -8.38
N THR A 95 -10.09 15.72 -7.54
CA THR A 95 -9.08 16.79 -7.72
C THR A 95 -7.77 16.28 -8.32
N GLY A 96 -7.30 15.12 -7.89
CA GLY A 96 -6.07 14.50 -8.39
C GLY A 96 -6.26 13.76 -9.71
N GLY A 97 -7.50 13.48 -10.10
CA GLY A 97 -7.84 12.74 -11.31
C GLY A 97 -7.19 11.37 -11.34
N GLN A 98 -6.81 10.91 -12.55
CA GLN A 98 -6.15 9.62 -12.73
C GLN A 98 -4.82 9.52 -11.98
N ARG A 99 -4.02 10.59 -11.93
CA ARG A 99 -2.76 10.60 -11.17
C ARG A 99 -2.97 10.38 -9.67
N GLY A 100 -4.00 11.02 -9.09
CA GLY A 100 -4.34 10.83 -7.68
C GLY A 100 -4.73 9.38 -7.37
N CYS A 101 -5.52 8.76 -8.25
CA CYS A 101 -5.85 7.34 -8.16
C CYS A 101 -4.60 6.45 -8.29
N GLU A 102 -3.80 6.65 -9.33
CA GLU A 102 -2.59 5.86 -9.58
C GLU A 102 -1.62 5.94 -8.40
N GLY A 103 -1.30 7.15 -7.93
CA GLY A 103 -0.41 7.36 -6.78
C GLY A 103 -0.93 6.69 -5.52
N THR A 104 -2.23 6.80 -5.23
CA THR A 104 -2.85 6.12 -4.08
C THR A 104 -2.72 4.61 -4.20
N PHE A 105 -3.06 4.01 -5.33
CA PHE A 105 -3.02 2.56 -5.49
C PHE A 105 -1.61 1.98 -5.61
N VAL A 106 -0.61 2.79 -6.00
CA VAL A 106 0.80 2.38 -5.93
C VAL A 106 1.27 2.33 -4.47
N HIS A 107 0.97 3.36 -3.68
CA HIS A 107 1.38 3.44 -2.28
C HIS A 107 0.58 2.47 -1.39
N GLU A 108 -0.75 2.60 -1.37
CA GLU A 108 -1.64 1.73 -0.58
C GLU A 108 -1.63 0.29 -1.09
N GLY A 109 -1.40 0.07 -2.39
CA GLY A 109 -1.23 -1.27 -2.93
C GLY A 109 -0.02 -1.99 -2.33
N ARG A 110 1.06 -1.25 -2.03
CA ARG A 110 2.22 -1.80 -1.31
C ARG A 110 1.85 -2.21 0.11
N HIS A 111 1.17 -1.34 0.85
CA HIS A 111 0.68 -1.69 2.19
C HIS A 111 -0.25 -2.90 2.16
N ALA A 112 -1.15 -2.98 1.19
CA ALA A 112 -2.07 -4.11 1.06
C ALA A 112 -1.32 -5.42 0.79
N TYR A 113 -0.27 -5.36 -0.02
CA TYR A 113 0.61 -6.50 -0.26
C TYR A 113 1.34 -6.94 1.00
N ASP A 114 1.90 -6.00 1.77
CA ASP A 114 2.62 -6.31 3.00
C ASP A 114 1.68 -6.87 4.08
N PHE A 115 0.48 -6.31 4.24
CA PHE A 115 -0.53 -6.84 5.17
C PHE A 115 -0.99 -8.24 4.77
N ALA A 116 -1.23 -8.49 3.47
CA ALA A 116 -1.57 -9.82 2.99
C ALA A 116 -0.43 -10.84 3.22
N ARG A 117 0.83 -10.42 3.08
CA ARG A 117 1.99 -11.27 3.40
C ARG A 117 2.12 -11.57 4.89
N THR A 118 1.82 -10.59 5.75
CA THR A 118 1.79 -10.81 7.20
C THR A 118 0.74 -11.84 7.57
N ILE A 119 -0.51 -11.68 7.09
CA ILE A 119 -1.60 -12.65 7.29
C ILE A 119 -1.22 -14.04 6.78
N GLU A 120 -0.70 -14.14 5.55
CA GLU A 120 -0.26 -15.43 4.97
C GLU A 120 0.79 -16.10 5.86
N SER A 121 1.84 -15.35 6.26
CA SER A 121 2.93 -15.90 7.07
C SER A 121 2.44 -16.33 8.45
N PHE A 122 1.54 -15.55 9.08
CA PHE A 122 0.98 -15.85 10.39
C PHE A 122 0.09 -17.11 10.35
N SER A 123 -0.68 -17.31 9.27
CA SER A 123 -1.48 -18.53 9.05
C SER A 123 -0.65 -19.79 8.78
N LYS A 124 0.65 -19.63 8.50
CA LYS A 124 1.60 -20.72 8.21
C LYS A 124 2.68 -20.85 9.29
N ALA A 125 2.56 -20.12 10.39
CA ALA A 125 3.56 -20.06 11.46
C ALA A 125 3.85 -21.43 12.08
N ASP A 126 2.88 -22.34 12.12
CA ASP A 126 3.00 -23.70 12.65
C ASP A 126 3.91 -24.61 11.81
N VAL A 127 3.96 -24.40 10.49
CA VAL A 127 4.76 -25.20 9.55
C VAL A 127 6.01 -24.46 9.06
N ASN A 128 6.07 -23.14 9.20
CA ASN A 128 7.21 -22.31 8.80
C ASN A 128 7.50 -21.15 9.78
N PRO A 129 7.85 -21.45 11.05
CA PRO A 129 8.01 -20.44 12.11
C PRO A 129 9.20 -19.50 11.91
N LEU A 130 10.17 -19.84 11.03
CA LEU A 130 11.34 -19.00 10.76
C LEU A 130 11.12 -17.98 9.63
N SER A 131 9.99 -18.05 8.93
CA SER A 131 9.69 -17.17 7.78
C SER A 131 8.52 -16.21 8.06
N ILE A 132 8.37 -15.79 9.31
CA ILE A 132 7.35 -14.81 9.72
C ILE A 132 7.69 -13.44 9.11
N PHE A 133 6.70 -12.83 8.46
CA PHE A 133 6.82 -11.51 7.87
C PHE A 133 5.97 -10.52 8.69
N ASP A 134 6.63 -9.71 9.52
CA ASP A 134 5.99 -8.74 10.41
C ASP A 134 6.78 -7.42 10.45
N PRO A 135 6.75 -6.64 9.36
CA PRO A 135 7.52 -5.40 9.26
C PRO A 135 7.02 -4.34 10.25
N THR A 136 7.91 -3.45 10.65
CA THR A 136 7.58 -2.24 11.41
C THR A 136 6.87 -1.20 10.53
N LEU A 137 6.15 -0.25 11.15
CA LEU A 137 5.53 0.87 10.45
C LEU A 137 6.56 1.66 9.62
N TYR A 138 7.76 1.86 10.16
CA TYR A 138 8.86 2.47 9.43
C TYR A 138 9.22 1.70 8.14
N GLU A 139 9.34 0.37 8.21
CA GLU A 139 9.66 -0.46 7.04
C GLU A 139 8.51 -0.46 6.01
N LEU A 140 7.26 -0.48 6.48
CA LEU A 140 6.07 -0.38 5.62
C LEU A 140 6.06 0.92 4.81
N GLU A 141 6.22 2.06 5.48
CA GLU A 141 6.21 3.38 4.84
C GLU A 141 7.43 3.60 3.94
N LEU A 142 8.61 3.10 4.35
CA LEU A 142 9.82 3.16 3.54
C LEU A 142 9.64 2.43 2.21
N GLU A 143 9.15 1.19 2.23
CA GLU A 143 8.92 0.43 1.00
C GLU A 143 7.78 1.03 0.16
N ALA A 144 6.71 1.54 0.77
CA ALA A 144 5.61 2.19 0.04
C ALA A 144 6.07 3.47 -0.66
N HIS A 145 6.92 4.30 -0.03
CA HIS A 145 7.53 5.46 -0.69
C HIS A 145 8.57 5.05 -1.74
N ARG A 146 9.35 3.99 -1.52
CA ARG A 146 10.28 3.45 -2.52
C ARG A 146 9.55 3.01 -3.78
N THR A 147 8.53 2.17 -3.62
CA THR A 147 7.67 1.68 -4.71
C THR A 147 6.99 2.85 -5.43
N SER A 148 6.56 3.90 -4.71
CA SER A 148 6.01 5.12 -5.32
C SER A 148 7.04 5.88 -6.17
N GLY A 149 8.26 6.06 -5.67
CA GLY A 149 9.34 6.71 -6.41
C GLY A 149 9.75 5.96 -7.66
N GLU A 150 9.86 4.63 -7.58
CA GLU A 150 10.13 3.76 -8.73
C GLU A 150 9.02 3.87 -9.78
N TYR A 151 7.75 3.97 -9.38
CA TYR A 151 6.65 4.21 -10.31
C TYR A 151 6.79 5.55 -11.03
N MET A 152 7.05 6.62 -10.28
CA MET A 152 7.20 7.97 -10.85
C MET A 152 8.33 8.02 -11.88
N LEU A 153 9.46 7.36 -11.62
CA LEU A 153 10.58 7.24 -12.56
C LEU A 153 10.23 6.36 -13.77
N CYS A 154 9.43 5.31 -13.59
CA CYS A 154 9.00 4.41 -14.66
C CYS A 154 8.00 5.08 -15.61
N ILE A 155 7.09 5.90 -15.09
CA ILE A 155 6.12 6.67 -15.87
C ILE A 155 6.77 7.86 -16.58
N ASP A 156 7.80 8.46 -15.98
CA ASP A 156 8.63 9.54 -16.54
C ASP A 156 7.83 10.71 -17.12
N ARG A 157 6.79 11.13 -16.38
CA ARG A 157 5.98 12.30 -16.69
C ARG A 157 6.28 13.44 -15.74
N GLU A 158 6.37 14.64 -16.28
CA GLU A 158 6.80 15.84 -15.53
C GLU A 158 5.97 16.05 -14.26
N GLU A 159 4.66 15.85 -14.32
CA GLU A 159 3.77 16.03 -13.19
C GLU A 159 3.97 15.00 -12.05
N TYR A 160 4.47 13.79 -12.35
CA TYR A 160 4.83 12.77 -11.36
C TYR A 160 6.22 13.04 -10.80
N LEU A 161 7.16 13.44 -11.65
CA LEU A 161 8.52 13.78 -11.22
C LEU A 161 8.54 15.01 -10.31
N HIS A 162 7.75 16.03 -10.63
CA HIS A 162 7.62 17.24 -9.82
C HIS A 162 7.02 16.94 -8.44
N GLU A 163 5.98 16.10 -8.39
CA GLU A 163 5.40 15.62 -7.13
C GLU A 163 6.42 14.83 -6.30
N GLY A 164 7.13 13.87 -6.92
CA GLY A 164 8.15 13.08 -6.23
C GLY A 164 9.29 13.92 -5.65
N LEU A 165 9.73 14.96 -6.36
CA LEU A 165 10.73 15.93 -5.86
C LEU A 165 10.18 16.73 -4.65
N HIS A 166 8.94 17.20 -4.73
CA HIS A 166 8.31 17.95 -3.64
C HIS A 166 8.12 17.10 -2.38
N LEU A 167 7.80 15.81 -2.56
CA LEU A 167 7.61 14.87 -1.46
C LEU A 167 8.93 14.36 -0.87
N MET A 168 10.09 14.74 -1.41
CA MET A 168 11.42 14.20 -1.05
C MET A 168 11.56 12.69 -1.33
N ILE A 169 10.77 12.16 -2.27
CA ILE A 169 10.88 10.77 -2.73
C ILE A 169 11.92 10.66 -3.84
N LEU A 170 11.98 11.68 -4.69
CA LEU A 170 12.95 11.80 -5.77
C LEU A 170 13.95 12.91 -5.48
N GLY A 171 15.15 12.75 -6.01
CA GLY A 171 16.21 13.74 -6.01
C GLY A 171 16.62 14.11 -7.43
N ARG A 172 17.31 15.24 -7.58
CA ARG A 172 17.90 15.68 -8.84
C ARG A 172 19.23 16.37 -8.58
N LYS A 173 20.28 15.99 -9.31
CA LYS A 173 21.63 16.55 -9.12
C LYS A 173 21.81 17.95 -9.68
N ASP A 174 21.07 18.28 -10.75
CA ASP A 174 21.05 19.59 -11.39
C ASP A 174 19.61 19.88 -11.82
N THR A 175 19.20 21.14 -11.85
CA THR A 175 17.86 21.60 -12.27
C THR A 175 17.37 20.96 -13.58
N ALA A 176 18.25 20.71 -14.54
CA ALA A 176 17.94 20.06 -15.83
C ALA A 176 18.32 18.56 -15.91
N GLY A 177 18.82 17.96 -14.83
CA GLY A 177 19.26 16.56 -14.80
C GLY A 177 18.11 15.55 -14.65
N PRO A 178 18.37 14.25 -14.89
CA PRO A 178 17.38 13.21 -14.64
C PRO A 178 17.08 13.11 -13.14
N CYS A 179 15.82 12.79 -12.81
CA CYS A 179 15.45 12.42 -11.45
C CYS A 179 16.00 11.04 -11.10
N PHE A 180 16.25 10.82 -9.81
CA PHE A 180 16.60 9.52 -9.24
C PHE A 180 15.85 9.31 -7.94
N LEU A 181 15.75 8.06 -7.49
CA LEU A 181 15.13 7.72 -6.21
C LEU A 181 16.02 8.18 -5.06
N ASP A 182 15.51 9.05 -4.19
CA ASP A 182 16.28 9.64 -3.09
C ASP A 182 15.95 8.94 -1.76
N LEU A 183 16.68 7.86 -1.46
CA LEU A 183 16.48 7.10 -0.21
C LEU A 183 16.75 7.95 1.04
N GLU A 184 17.74 8.85 1.00
CA GLU A 184 18.01 9.77 2.11
C GLU A 184 16.86 10.76 2.28
N GLY A 185 16.31 11.25 1.17
CA GLY A 185 15.07 12.04 1.12
C GLY A 185 13.88 11.32 1.77
N ILE A 186 13.65 10.05 1.44
CA ILE A 186 12.58 9.25 2.02
C ILE A 186 12.80 9.07 3.52
N HIS A 187 14.02 8.74 3.98
CA HIS A 187 14.32 8.63 5.41
C HIS A 187 14.01 9.93 6.18
N ARG A 188 14.42 11.07 5.61
CA ARG A 188 14.11 12.38 6.18
C ARG A 188 12.60 12.64 6.21
N ARG A 189 11.87 12.31 5.14
CA ARG A 189 10.40 12.41 5.10
C ARG A 189 9.75 11.60 6.22
N LEU A 190 10.16 10.34 6.40
CA LEU A 190 9.64 9.46 7.46
C LEU A 190 9.88 10.06 8.85
N SER A 191 11.06 10.62 9.07
CA SER A 191 11.40 11.27 10.34
C SER A 191 10.59 12.55 10.57
N GLU A 192 10.54 13.44 9.59
CA GLU A 192 9.93 14.77 9.73
C GLU A 192 8.40 14.75 9.69
N SER A 193 7.81 13.87 8.88
CA SER A 193 6.35 13.83 8.66
C SER A 193 5.64 12.82 9.55
N TYR A 194 6.30 11.70 9.88
CA TYR A 194 5.70 10.59 10.62
C TYR A 194 6.35 10.35 11.99
N GLY A 195 7.46 11.02 12.30
CA GLY A 195 8.22 10.78 13.52
C GLY A 195 8.87 9.40 13.58
N LEU A 196 9.12 8.79 12.41
CA LEU A 196 9.67 7.43 12.29
C LEU A 196 11.15 7.47 11.92
N SER A 197 11.93 6.54 12.47
CA SER A 197 13.38 6.47 12.24
C SER A 197 13.90 5.04 12.40
N PRO A 198 14.90 4.61 11.60
CA PRO A 198 15.42 3.24 11.66
C PRO A 198 16.12 2.92 12.98
N ASP A 199 16.83 3.90 13.56
CA ASP A 199 17.63 3.72 14.79
C ASP A 199 16.90 4.20 16.06
N GLY A 200 15.62 4.57 15.94
CA GLY A 200 14.85 5.17 17.03
C GLY A 200 13.41 4.66 17.06
N ASN A 201 12.45 5.54 16.82
CA ASN A 201 11.04 5.15 16.77
C ASN A 201 10.72 4.47 15.43
N GLN A 202 10.74 3.14 15.38
CA GLN A 202 10.31 2.39 14.20
C GLN A 202 8.78 2.28 14.08
N GLY A 203 8.04 2.71 15.10
CA GLY A 203 6.60 2.49 15.21
C GLY A 203 6.23 1.02 15.51
N PRO A 204 4.92 0.74 15.61
CA PRO A 204 4.41 -0.62 15.83
C PRO A 204 4.69 -1.53 14.64
N ARG A 205 4.67 -2.84 14.88
CA ARG A 205 4.67 -3.85 13.81
C ARG A 205 3.33 -3.91 13.08
N ALA A 206 3.33 -4.46 11.88
CA ALA A 206 2.14 -4.71 11.09
C ALA A 206 1.09 -5.51 11.90
N SER A 207 1.52 -6.54 12.61
CA SER A 207 0.64 -7.34 13.48
C SER A 207 -0.01 -6.52 14.60
N GLU A 208 0.74 -5.61 15.22
CA GLU A 208 0.24 -4.72 16.29
C GLU A 208 -0.73 -3.67 15.74
N LEU A 209 -0.42 -3.08 14.57
CA LEU A 209 -1.29 -2.14 13.86
C LEU A 209 -2.64 -2.76 13.50
N LEU A 210 -2.61 -4.02 13.06
CA LEU A 210 -3.77 -4.73 12.53
C LEU A 210 -4.49 -5.58 13.58
N GLY A 211 -3.90 -5.75 14.77
CA GLY A 211 -4.43 -6.62 15.82
C GLY A 211 -4.36 -8.12 15.49
N LEU A 212 -3.33 -8.55 14.76
CA LEU A 212 -3.14 -9.94 14.33
C LEU A 212 -2.34 -10.77 15.34
N ARG A 213 -2.62 -12.07 15.40
CA ARG A 213 -1.88 -13.07 16.20
C ARG A 213 -1.41 -14.20 15.33
N GLN A 214 -0.28 -14.82 15.66
CA GLN A 214 0.24 -15.94 14.88
C GLN A 214 -0.59 -17.20 15.17
N LYS A 215 -0.65 -18.14 14.21
CA LYS A 215 -1.36 -19.40 14.40
C LYS A 215 -0.89 -20.19 15.63
N THR A 216 0.40 -20.07 15.99
CA THR A 216 1.01 -20.73 17.15
C THR A 216 0.62 -20.11 18.49
N ASP A 217 -0.06 -18.97 18.50
CA ASP A 217 -0.51 -18.30 19.71
C ASP A 217 -1.87 -18.84 20.22
N TRP A 218 -2.42 -19.85 19.54
CA TRP A 218 -3.73 -20.47 19.80
C TRP A 218 -3.60 -21.92 20.27
#